data_AF-A0A4V1M9N4-F1
#
_entry.id   AF-A0A4V1M9N4-F1
#
_cell.length_a   1.000
_cell.length_b   1.000
_cell.length_c   1.000
_cell.angle_alpha   90.00
_cell.angle_beta   90.00
_cell.angle_gamma   90.00
#
_symmetry.space_group_name_H-M   'P 1'
#
loop_
_entity.id
_entity.type
_entity.pdbx_description
1 polymer ?
#
loop_
_entity_poly.entity_id
_entity_poly.type
_entity_poly.pdbx_seq_one_letter_code
_entity_poly.pdbx_strand_id
1 'polypeptide(L)'
;MCKLLKHIYLLAIFCAACTLTRAQESMLKDVDYALLQKLIQTAKANYPRVKQMQHQTLAVKASLDATRLAWFDILSFSYLYSPNNSTTLVNPSLFNGYQIGISLNLGSILQKGPNVRRAREEYYMALENQAEYMLSLEAQVKQRYFLYVQQLAAIRLRTYTVTDLEQTMQETRYKYEKGEATLDELNRNMTALTDQNNSKMTAESAFLIAKSSLEELLGKPLEEVK
;
A
#
# COMPACT_ATOMS: atom_id res chain seq x y z
N MET A 1 9.16 34.91 -60.79
CA MET A 1 8.16 34.74 -59.72
C MET A 1 8.18 33.37 -59.02
N CYS A 2 8.55 32.27 -59.68
CA CYS A 2 8.46 30.92 -59.08
C CYS A 2 9.48 30.60 -57.94
N LYS A 3 10.63 31.28 -57.88
CA LYS A 3 11.66 31.06 -56.84
C LYS A 3 11.34 31.73 -55.50
N LEU A 4 10.63 32.86 -55.51
CA LEU A 4 10.25 33.61 -54.30
C LEU A 4 9.17 32.86 -53.50
N LEU A 5 8.22 32.24 -54.19
CA LEU A 5 7.16 31.43 -53.57
C LEU A 5 7.72 30.22 -52.81
N LYS A 6 8.73 29.53 -53.38
CA LYS A 6 9.40 28.40 -52.73
C LYS A 6 10.11 28.78 -51.42
N HIS A 7 10.69 29.98 -51.34
CA HIS A 7 11.35 30.45 -50.12
C HIS A 7 10.33 30.82 -49.03
N ILE A 8 9.16 31.36 -49.41
CA ILE A 8 8.08 31.65 -48.47
C ILE A 8 7.50 30.36 -47.87
N TYR A 9 7.32 29.30 -48.68
CA TYR A 9 6.88 28.00 -48.17
C TYR A 9 7.92 27.33 -47.25
N LEU A 10 9.22 27.41 -47.59
CA LEU A 10 10.29 26.89 -46.74
C LEU A 10 10.39 27.64 -45.40
N LEU A 11 10.20 28.96 -45.40
CA LEU A 11 10.20 29.78 -44.19
C LEU A 11 8.97 29.49 -43.31
N ALA A 12 7.80 29.28 -43.91
CA ALA A 12 6.58 28.92 -43.19
C ALA A 12 6.66 27.53 -42.53
N ILE A 13 7.31 26.57 -43.18
CA ILE A 13 7.56 25.22 -42.63
C ILE A 13 8.59 25.29 -41.48
N PHE A 14 9.62 26.13 -41.59
CA PHE A 14 10.60 26.33 -40.52
C PHE A 14 9.98 27.03 -39.28
N CYS A 15 9.08 27.99 -39.48
CA CYS A 15 8.38 28.66 -38.39
C CYS A 15 7.37 27.74 -37.67
N ALA A 16 6.74 26.80 -38.39
CA ALA A 16 5.86 25.79 -37.82
C ALA A 16 6.62 24.70 -37.02
N ALA A 17 7.90 24.48 -37.30
CA ALA A 17 8.73 23.55 -36.53
C ALA A 17 9.20 24.14 -35.17
N CYS A 18 9.29 25.48 -35.05
CA CYS A 18 9.72 26.15 -33.82
C CYS A 18 8.63 26.23 -32.73
N THR A 19 7.35 25.94 -33.03
CA THR A 19 6.27 26.02 -32.03
C THR A 19 6.09 24.77 -31.19
N LEU A 20 6.87 23.70 -31.42
CA LEU A 20 6.74 22.41 -30.73
C LEU A 20 7.64 22.23 -29.50
N THR A 21 8.50 23.20 -29.16
CA THR A 21 9.31 23.14 -27.94
C THR A 21 8.74 24.01 -26.83
N ARG A 22 7.48 23.76 -26.44
CA ARG A 22 7.12 23.98 -25.03
C ARG A 22 7.59 22.75 -24.28
N ALA A 23 8.68 22.90 -23.55
CA ALA A 23 9.08 21.93 -22.54
C ALA A 23 7.94 21.80 -21.53
N GLN A 24 6.99 20.91 -21.80
CA GLN A 24 6.08 20.42 -20.78
C GLN A 24 6.96 19.69 -19.78
N GLU A 25 7.19 20.31 -18.62
CA GLU A 25 7.77 19.62 -17.46
C GLU A 25 6.82 18.49 -17.08
N SER A 26 7.13 17.31 -17.63
CA SER A 26 6.36 16.11 -17.40
C SER A 26 6.96 15.37 -16.22
N MET A 27 6.14 15.21 -15.18
CA MET A 27 6.46 14.38 -14.02
C MET A 27 6.84 12.93 -14.37
N LEU A 28 6.51 12.45 -15.58
CA LEU A 28 6.94 11.15 -16.10
C LEU A 28 8.47 10.99 -16.13
N LYS A 29 9.22 12.09 -16.28
CA LYS A 29 10.70 12.05 -16.27
C LYS A 29 11.28 11.87 -14.87
N ASP A 30 10.53 12.22 -13.82
CA ASP A 30 10.96 12.12 -12.42
C ASP A 30 10.68 10.74 -11.79
N VAL A 31 10.05 9.82 -12.55
CA VAL A 31 9.72 8.47 -12.07
C VAL A 31 10.92 7.53 -12.29
N ASP A 32 11.55 7.12 -11.20
CA ASP A 32 12.60 6.10 -11.20
C ASP A 32 11.99 4.71 -10.95
N TYR A 33 11.89 3.92 -12.02
CA TYR A 33 11.37 2.56 -11.96
C TYR A 33 12.30 1.57 -11.26
N ALA A 34 13.60 1.83 -11.22
CA ALA A 34 14.55 0.97 -10.49
C ALA A 34 14.38 1.17 -8.98
N LEU A 35 14.28 2.43 -8.53
CA LEU A 35 13.95 2.73 -7.14
C LEU A 35 12.58 2.15 -6.76
N LEU A 36 11.57 2.28 -7.62
CA LEU A 36 10.23 1.72 -7.39
C LEU A 36 10.27 0.20 -7.13
N GLN A 37 11.08 -0.55 -7.88
CA GLN A 37 11.25 -1.98 -7.62
C GLN A 37 11.88 -2.26 -6.25
N LYS A 38 12.90 -1.49 -5.86
CA LYS A 38 13.54 -1.58 -4.53
C LYS A 38 12.53 -1.27 -3.40
N LEU A 39 11.66 -0.27 -3.60
CA LEU A 39 10.58 0.07 -2.67
C LEU A 39 9.57 -1.08 -2.52
N ILE A 40 9.14 -1.69 -3.62
CA ILE A 40 8.20 -2.83 -3.59
C ILE A 40 8.82 -4.01 -2.83
N GLN A 41 10.08 -4.33 -3.08
CA GLN A 41 10.78 -5.42 -2.38
C GLN A 41 10.90 -5.13 -0.88
N THR A 42 11.25 -3.89 -0.53
CA THR A 42 11.36 -3.46 0.87
C THR A 42 10.02 -3.54 1.60
N ALA A 43 8.93 -3.09 0.98
CA ALA A 43 7.57 -3.21 1.53
C ALA A 43 7.18 -4.67 1.75
N LYS A 44 7.41 -5.55 0.76
CA LYS A 44 7.10 -6.99 0.88
C LYS A 44 7.89 -7.66 2.01
N ALA A 45 9.11 -7.21 2.29
CA ALA A 45 9.95 -7.76 3.36
C ALA A 45 9.58 -7.26 4.76
N ASN A 46 9.21 -5.98 4.89
CA ASN A 46 9.08 -5.32 6.20
C ASN A 46 7.63 -5.15 6.67
N TYR A 47 6.65 -5.10 5.76
CA TYR A 47 5.29 -4.70 6.13
C TYR A 47 4.62 -5.72 7.06
N PRO A 48 4.14 -5.34 8.28
CA PRO A 48 3.63 -6.29 9.27
C PRO A 48 2.47 -7.16 8.78
N ARG A 49 1.60 -6.59 7.94
CA ARG A 49 0.44 -7.29 7.39
C ARG A 49 0.84 -8.46 6.48
N VAL A 50 1.99 -8.39 5.80
CA VAL A 50 2.55 -9.52 5.04
C VAL A 50 2.83 -10.71 5.97
N LYS A 51 3.48 -10.46 7.11
CA LYS A 51 3.77 -11.50 8.11
C LYS A 51 2.48 -12.07 8.69
N GLN A 52 1.48 -11.23 8.94
CA GLN A 52 0.17 -11.68 9.40
C GLN A 52 -0.49 -12.66 8.40
N MET A 53 -0.47 -12.35 7.10
CA MET A 53 -1.01 -13.24 6.06
C MET A 53 -0.24 -14.57 5.99
N GLN A 54 1.08 -14.53 6.10
CA GLN A 54 1.91 -15.75 6.17
C GLN A 54 1.52 -16.62 7.36
N HIS A 55 1.38 -16.04 8.55
CA HIS A 55 0.94 -16.78 9.74
C HIS A 55 -0.48 -17.33 9.60
N GLN A 56 -1.38 -16.61 8.95
CA GLN A 56 -2.73 -17.10 8.67
C GLN A 56 -2.70 -18.32 7.75
N THR A 57 -1.93 -18.28 6.66
CA THR A 57 -1.73 -19.44 5.77
C THR A 57 -1.14 -20.64 6.51
N LEU A 58 -0.15 -20.41 7.38
CA LEU A 58 0.45 -21.46 8.21
C LEU A 58 -0.56 -22.05 9.21
N ALA A 59 -1.40 -21.22 9.83
CA ALA A 59 -2.43 -21.69 10.74
C ALA A 59 -3.47 -22.56 10.03
N VAL A 60 -3.94 -22.15 8.85
CA VAL A 60 -4.89 -22.95 8.05
C VAL A 60 -4.24 -24.25 7.57
N LYS A 61 -2.96 -24.22 7.20
CA LYS A 61 -2.20 -25.42 6.86
C LYS A 61 -2.11 -26.39 8.04
N ALA A 62 -1.82 -25.88 9.24
CA ALA A 62 -1.78 -26.69 10.45
C ALA A 62 -3.15 -27.32 10.76
N SER A 63 -4.25 -26.59 10.56
CA SER A 63 -5.61 -27.12 10.67
C SER A 63 -5.92 -28.22 9.64
N LEU A 64 -5.44 -28.07 8.41
CA LEU A 64 -5.55 -29.12 7.39
C LEU A 64 -4.78 -30.38 7.80
N ASP A 65 -3.55 -30.23 8.28
CA ASP A 65 -2.74 -31.35 8.73
C ASP A 65 -3.34 -32.02 9.98
N ALA A 66 -3.89 -31.27 10.93
CA ALA A 66 -4.65 -31.81 12.05
C ALA A 66 -5.90 -32.58 11.59
N THR A 67 -6.64 -32.05 10.60
CA THR A 67 -7.81 -32.71 10.01
C THR A 67 -7.43 -34.01 9.28
N ARG A 68 -6.25 -34.05 8.65
CA ARG A 68 -5.70 -35.28 8.07
C ARG A 68 -5.33 -36.28 9.16
N LEU A 69 -4.66 -35.84 10.23
CA LEU A 69 -4.28 -36.71 11.35
C LEU A 69 -5.50 -37.25 12.11
N ALA A 70 -6.62 -36.53 12.11
CA ALA A 70 -7.87 -37.02 12.67
C ALA A 70 -8.35 -38.33 11.99
N TRP A 71 -7.87 -38.69 10.79
CA TRP A 71 -8.10 -40.04 10.23
C TRP A 71 -7.58 -41.17 11.12
N PHE A 72 -6.56 -40.93 11.93
CA PHE A 72 -6.00 -41.91 12.84
C PHE A 72 -6.67 -41.90 14.23
N ASP A 73 -7.46 -40.87 14.54
CA ASP A 73 -8.23 -40.74 15.78
C ASP A 73 -9.57 -41.50 15.68
N ILE A 74 -9.50 -42.79 15.38
CA ILE A 74 -10.69 -43.68 15.33
C ILE A 74 -10.86 -44.40 16.68
N LEU A 75 -9.76 -44.56 17.42
CA LEU A 75 -9.71 -45.25 18.70
C LEU A 75 -9.59 -44.23 19.82
N SER A 76 -10.64 -44.15 20.65
CA SER A 76 -10.59 -43.39 21.89
C SER A 76 -10.47 -44.34 23.06
N PHE A 77 -9.50 -44.07 23.94
CA PHE A 77 -9.32 -44.77 25.20
C PHE A 77 -9.88 -43.91 26.32
N SER A 78 -10.86 -44.42 27.06
CA SER A 78 -11.43 -43.74 28.22
C SER A 78 -11.18 -44.57 29.49
N TYR A 79 -10.75 -43.87 30.54
CA TYR A 79 -10.62 -44.40 31.88
C TYR A 79 -11.48 -43.56 32.80
N LEU A 80 -12.53 -44.16 33.37
CA LEU A 80 -13.44 -43.49 34.28
C LEU A 80 -13.32 -44.11 35.67
N TYR A 81 -13.01 -43.26 36.65
CA TYR A 81 -13.02 -43.60 38.07
C TYR A 81 -14.25 -42.98 38.74
N SER A 82 -15.12 -43.80 39.32
CA SER A 82 -16.32 -43.34 40.03
C SER A 82 -16.34 -43.91 41.45
N PRO A 83 -16.01 -43.11 42.49
CA PRO A 83 -15.89 -43.60 43.86
C PRO A 83 -17.23 -43.76 44.62
N ASN A 84 -18.36 -43.30 44.07
CA ASN A 84 -19.66 -43.38 44.75
C ASN A 84 -20.47 -44.60 44.31
N ASN A 85 -20.45 -45.66 45.13
CA ASN A 85 -21.38 -46.78 45.02
C ASN A 85 -22.60 -46.53 45.92
N SER A 86 -23.76 -46.26 45.33
CA SER A 86 -25.03 -46.57 46.01
C SER A 86 -25.21 -48.08 45.93
N THR A 87 -24.76 -48.81 46.96
CA THR A 87 -24.95 -50.26 47.06
C THR A 87 -26.41 -50.55 47.40
N THR A 88 -27.20 -51.03 46.44
CA THR A 88 -28.46 -51.69 46.78
C THR A 88 -28.15 -53.06 47.39
N LEU A 89 -28.67 -53.32 48.58
CA LEU A 89 -28.33 -54.43 49.48
C LEU A 89 -28.62 -55.86 48.94
N VAL A 90 -29.11 -55.98 47.71
CA VAL A 90 -29.66 -57.22 47.16
C VAL A 90 -28.74 -57.86 46.10
N ASN A 91 -27.69 -57.17 45.62
CA ASN A 91 -26.73 -57.80 44.71
C ASN A 91 -25.36 -57.06 44.72
N PRO A 92 -24.30 -57.61 45.35
CA PRO A 92 -22.99 -56.98 45.34
C PRO A 92 -22.35 -57.11 43.95
N SER A 93 -22.36 -56.05 43.14
CA SER A 93 -21.60 -55.99 41.89
C SER A 93 -20.12 -55.71 42.19
N LEU A 94 -19.25 -56.69 41.88
CA LEU A 94 -17.81 -56.66 42.16
C LEU A 94 -16.99 -55.76 41.20
N PHE A 95 -17.62 -54.95 40.35
CA PHE A 95 -16.96 -54.03 39.40
C PHE A 95 -17.16 -52.56 39.78
N ASN A 96 -17.00 -52.27 41.06
CA ASN A 96 -17.37 -51.00 41.64
C ASN A 96 -16.20 -50.00 41.63
N GLY A 97 -16.14 -49.20 40.56
CA GLY A 97 -15.44 -47.91 40.56
C GLY A 97 -14.43 -47.66 39.44
N TYR A 98 -14.07 -48.68 38.64
CA TYR A 98 -13.15 -48.53 37.51
C TYR A 98 -13.80 -49.04 36.22
N GLN A 99 -13.94 -48.16 35.22
CA GLN A 99 -14.43 -48.52 33.89
C GLN A 99 -13.38 -48.13 32.84
N ILE A 100 -12.91 -49.11 32.08
CA ILE A 100 -12.05 -48.91 30.92
C ILE A 100 -12.90 -49.13 29.68
N GLY A 101 -13.00 -48.11 28.83
CA GLY A 101 -13.75 -48.16 27.58
C GLY A 101 -12.85 -47.93 26.38
N ILE A 102 -12.99 -48.77 25.36
CA ILE A 102 -12.49 -48.48 24.01
C ILE A 102 -13.71 -48.17 23.17
N SER A 103 -13.79 -46.95 22.63
CA SER A 103 -14.92 -46.57 21.76
C SER A 103 -14.43 -46.32 20.34
N LEU A 104 -15.14 -46.94 19.38
CA LEU A 104 -14.89 -46.82 17.95
C LEU A 104 -15.98 -45.93 17.35
N ASN A 105 -15.60 -44.74 16.86
CA ASN A 105 -16.57 -43.81 16.29
C ASN A 105 -16.69 -44.00 14.76
N LEU A 106 -17.49 -44.98 14.33
CA LEU A 106 -17.73 -45.27 12.91
C LEU A 106 -18.44 -44.14 12.15
N GLY A 107 -19.30 -43.37 12.82
CA GLY A 107 -19.99 -42.21 12.23
C GLY A 107 -19.03 -41.08 11.86
N SER A 108 -17.97 -40.87 12.65
CA SER A 108 -16.95 -39.86 12.38
C SER A 108 -16.14 -40.17 11.12
N ILE A 109 -15.89 -41.45 10.81
CA ILE A 109 -15.10 -41.87 9.63
C ILE A 109 -15.75 -41.38 8.33
N LEU A 110 -17.07 -41.48 8.20
CA LEU A 110 -17.80 -41.02 7.01
C LEU A 110 -17.68 -39.50 6.79
N GLN A 111 -17.53 -38.72 7.88
CA GLN A 111 -17.42 -37.26 7.81
C GLN A 111 -15.97 -36.79 7.56
N LYS A 112 -14.96 -37.59 7.89
CA LYS A 112 -13.53 -37.22 7.77
C LYS A 112 -13.10 -36.94 6.32
N GLY A 113 -13.62 -37.67 5.33
CA GLY A 113 -13.29 -37.45 3.91
C GLY A 113 -13.70 -36.05 3.40
N PRO A 114 -14.99 -35.69 3.46
CA PRO A 114 -15.45 -34.34 3.14
C PRO A 114 -14.75 -33.24 3.95
N ASN A 115 -14.45 -33.48 5.24
CA ASN A 115 -13.75 -32.51 6.09
C ASN A 115 -12.31 -32.23 5.61
N VAL A 116 -11.55 -33.26 5.21
CA VAL A 116 -10.21 -33.08 4.62
C VAL A 116 -10.28 -32.32 3.30
N ARG A 117 -11.29 -32.60 2.46
CA ARG A 117 -11.50 -31.84 1.21
C ARG A 117 -11.79 -30.37 1.51
N ARG A 118 -12.68 -30.08 2.47
CA ARG A 118 -12.99 -28.70 2.88
C ARG A 118 -11.76 -27.97 3.41
N ALA A 119 -11.03 -28.57 4.34
CA ALA A 119 -9.81 -27.96 4.91
C ALA A 119 -8.72 -27.71 3.85
N ARG A 120 -8.69 -28.53 2.78
CA ARG A 120 -7.79 -28.32 1.65
C ARG A 120 -8.18 -27.08 0.84
N GLU A 121 -9.47 -26.93 0.53
CA GLU A 121 -9.96 -25.73 -0.17
C GLU A 121 -9.74 -24.48 0.69
N GLU A 122 -9.95 -24.54 2.00
CA GLU A 122 -9.64 -23.45 2.93
C GLU A 122 -8.16 -23.05 2.88
N TYR A 123 -7.25 -24.02 2.80
CA TYR A 123 -5.82 -23.75 2.63
C TYR A 123 -5.50 -23.09 1.29
N TYR A 124 -6.11 -23.54 0.18
CA TYR A 124 -5.94 -22.90 -1.11
C TYR A 124 -6.50 -21.48 -1.12
N MET A 125 -7.67 -21.25 -0.52
CA MET A 125 -8.22 -19.90 -0.34
C MET A 125 -7.26 -19.00 0.44
N ALA A 126 -6.63 -19.51 1.50
CA ALA A 126 -5.63 -18.75 2.26
C ALA A 126 -4.39 -18.38 1.42
N LEU A 127 -3.92 -19.29 0.57
CA LEU A 127 -2.82 -19.03 -0.37
C LEU A 127 -3.18 -17.95 -1.39
N GLU A 128 -4.36 -18.05 -2.00
CA GLU A 128 -4.83 -17.06 -2.97
C GLU A 128 -5.04 -15.69 -2.32
N ASN A 129 -5.63 -15.64 -1.12
CA ASN A 129 -5.76 -14.40 -0.36
C ASN A 129 -4.39 -13.76 -0.05
N GLN A 130 -3.38 -14.58 0.28
CA GLN A 130 -2.02 -14.09 0.47
C GLN A 130 -1.42 -13.54 -0.83
N ALA A 131 -1.63 -14.21 -1.97
CA ALA A 131 -1.16 -13.76 -3.27
C ALA A 131 -1.84 -12.46 -3.73
N GLU A 132 -3.17 -12.39 -3.61
CA GLU A 132 -3.97 -11.19 -3.87
C GLU A 132 -3.46 -10.02 -3.03
N TYR A 133 -3.19 -10.27 -1.75
CA TYR A 133 -2.66 -9.25 -0.85
C TYR A 133 -1.30 -8.72 -1.31
N MET A 134 -0.41 -9.57 -1.84
CA MET A 134 0.89 -9.12 -2.39
C MET A 134 0.73 -8.24 -3.62
N LEU A 135 -0.23 -8.54 -4.49
CA LEU A 135 -0.55 -7.74 -5.67
C LEU A 135 -1.12 -6.38 -5.25
N SER A 136 -2.03 -6.37 -4.28
CA SER A 136 -2.61 -5.15 -3.72
C SER A 136 -1.55 -4.28 -3.05
N LEU A 137 -0.64 -4.87 -2.27
CA LEU A 137 0.48 -4.14 -1.64
C LEU A 137 1.37 -3.50 -2.70
N GLU A 138 1.69 -4.22 -3.78
CA GLU A 138 2.48 -3.67 -4.87
C GLU A 138 1.79 -2.49 -5.57
N ALA A 139 0.48 -2.60 -5.82
CA ALA A 139 -0.30 -1.50 -6.39
C ALA A 139 -0.32 -0.28 -5.47
N GLN A 140 -0.48 -0.49 -4.16
CA GLN A 140 -0.46 0.59 -3.16
C GLN A 140 0.89 1.30 -3.09
N VAL A 141 2.01 0.56 -3.13
CA VAL A 141 3.36 1.15 -3.17
C VAL A 141 3.54 1.99 -4.43
N LYS A 142 3.12 1.49 -5.60
CA LYS A 142 3.17 2.25 -6.85
C LYS A 142 2.35 3.55 -6.75
N GLN A 143 1.12 3.46 -6.26
CA GLN A 143 0.24 4.62 -6.10
C GLN A 143 0.84 5.67 -5.17
N ARG A 144 1.33 5.27 -3.99
CA ARG A 144 1.94 6.20 -3.01
C ARG A 144 3.25 6.79 -3.55
N TYR A 145 4.04 6.02 -4.30
CA TYR A 145 5.25 6.52 -4.95
C TYR A 145 4.95 7.57 -6.02
N PHE A 146 3.97 7.32 -6.90
CA PHE A 146 3.58 8.30 -7.91
C PHE A 146 3.02 9.57 -7.28
N LEU A 147 2.24 9.45 -6.19
CA LEU A 147 1.80 10.60 -5.43
C LEU A 147 2.98 11.38 -4.82
N TYR A 148 3.97 10.69 -4.24
CA TYR A 148 5.19 11.32 -3.74
C TYR A 148 5.93 12.10 -4.83
N VAL A 149 6.15 11.50 -5.99
CA VAL A 149 6.81 12.15 -7.15
C VAL A 149 5.99 13.36 -7.63
N GLN A 150 4.67 13.23 -7.69
CA GLN A 150 3.77 14.33 -8.05
C GLN A 150 3.90 15.51 -7.08
N GLN A 151 3.88 15.26 -5.77
CA GLN A 151 3.98 16.33 -4.78
C GLN A 151 5.38 16.95 -4.76
N LEU A 152 6.42 16.17 -5.02
CA LEU A 152 7.78 16.69 -5.19
C LEU A 152 7.86 17.68 -6.37
N ALA A 153 7.29 17.31 -7.52
CA ALA A 153 7.21 18.20 -8.68
C ALA A 153 6.37 19.46 -8.38
N ALA A 154 5.25 19.32 -7.67
CA ALA A 154 4.41 20.44 -7.27
C ALA A 154 5.14 21.44 -6.37
N ILE A 155 5.91 20.99 -5.39
CA ILE A 155 6.71 21.88 -4.54
C ILE A 155 7.78 22.60 -5.35
N ARG A 156 8.49 21.91 -6.24
CA ARG A 156 9.52 22.51 -7.09
C ARG A 156 8.93 23.66 -7.90
N LEU A 157 7.79 23.43 -8.55
CA LEU A 157 7.07 24.45 -9.31
C LEU A 157 6.63 25.62 -8.43
N ARG A 158 6.00 25.35 -7.29
CA ARG A 158 5.53 26.41 -6.37
C ARG A 158 6.68 27.23 -5.80
N THR A 159 7.81 26.59 -5.52
CA THR A 159 9.02 27.28 -5.05
C THR A 159 9.53 28.23 -6.13
N TYR A 160 9.62 27.77 -7.38
CA TYR A 160 10.00 28.62 -8.51
C TYR A 160 9.04 29.81 -8.68
N THR A 161 7.73 29.58 -8.64
CA THR A 161 6.72 30.65 -8.75
C THR A 161 6.81 31.67 -7.62
N VAL A 162 7.05 31.23 -6.38
CA VAL A 162 7.23 32.16 -5.25
C VAL A 162 8.48 33.01 -5.47
N THR A 163 9.61 32.42 -5.87
CA THR A 163 10.85 33.16 -6.13
C THR A 163 10.69 34.19 -7.25
N ASP A 164 9.97 33.86 -8.32
CA ASP A 164 9.67 34.79 -9.43
C ASP A 164 8.77 35.97 -8.98
N LEU A 165 7.76 35.69 -8.15
CA LEU A 165 6.90 36.71 -7.58
C LEU A 165 7.60 37.59 -6.53
N GLU A 166 8.55 37.04 -5.77
CA GLU A 166 9.39 37.82 -4.86
C GLU A 166 10.22 38.85 -5.63
N GLN A 167 10.81 38.45 -6.76
CA GLN A 167 11.54 39.35 -7.65
C GLN A 167 10.62 40.43 -8.24
N THR A 168 9.47 40.01 -8.77
CA THR A 168 8.45 40.94 -9.31
C THR A 168 7.98 41.94 -8.24
N MET A 169 7.75 41.48 -7.01
CA MET A 169 7.33 42.33 -5.90
C MET A 169 8.42 43.34 -5.52
N GLN A 170 9.69 42.93 -5.55
CA GLN A 170 10.81 43.82 -5.30
C GLN A 170 10.91 44.92 -6.39
N GLU A 171 10.74 44.55 -7.65
CA GLU A 171 10.71 45.50 -8.77
C GLU A 171 9.54 46.49 -8.67
N THR A 172 8.32 46.00 -8.38
CA THR A 172 7.14 46.85 -8.22
C THR A 172 7.29 47.80 -7.04
N ARG A 173 7.88 47.35 -5.93
CA ARG A 173 8.20 48.21 -4.79
C ARG A 173 9.14 49.34 -5.19
N TYR A 174 10.21 49.03 -5.93
CA TYR A 174 11.16 50.04 -6.41
C TYR A 174 10.51 51.04 -7.37
N LYS A 175 9.66 50.59 -8.29
CA LYS A 175 8.90 51.47 -9.19
C LYS A 175 7.93 52.36 -8.42
N TYR A 176 7.25 51.81 -7.40
CA TYR A 176 6.35 52.58 -6.54
C TYR A 176 7.08 53.67 -5.75
N GLU A 177 8.25 53.37 -5.20
CA GLU A 177 9.11 54.34 -4.50
C GLU A 177 9.54 55.51 -5.39
N LYS A 178 9.64 55.28 -6.71
CA LYS A 178 9.91 56.31 -7.72
C LYS A 178 8.66 57.03 -8.25
N GLY A 179 7.47 56.62 -7.81
CA GLY A 179 6.20 57.12 -8.35
C GLY A 179 5.86 56.61 -9.74
N GLU A 180 6.55 55.58 -10.23
CA GLU A 180 6.34 54.95 -11.55
C GLU A 180 5.28 53.84 -11.53
N ALA A 181 4.91 53.34 -10.34
CA ALA A 181 3.84 52.35 -10.14
C ALA A 181 2.78 52.86 -9.16
N THR A 182 1.57 52.30 -9.25
CA THR A 182 0.44 52.72 -8.40
C THR A 182 0.35 51.90 -7.11
N LEU A 183 -0.30 52.44 -6.08
CA LEU A 183 -0.58 51.70 -4.84
C LEU A 183 -1.43 50.44 -5.08
N ASP A 184 -2.35 50.51 -6.05
CA ASP A 184 -3.20 49.38 -6.44
C ASP A 184 -2.36 48.23 -7.03
N GLU A 185 -1.40 48.54 -7.91
CA GLU A 185 -0.47 47.55 -8.47
C GLU A 185 0.40 46.89 -7.40
N LEU A 186 0.91 47.68 -6.45
CA LEU A 186 1.66 47.16 -5.30
C LEU A 186 0.81 46.19 -4.45
N ASN A 187 -0.43 46.56 -4.14
CA ASN A 187 -1.33 45.73 -3.34
C ASN A 187 -1.73 44.44 -4.06
N ARG A 188 -1.92 44.48 -5.39
CA ARG A 188 -2.18 43.29 -6.20
C ARG A 188 -1.01 42.31 -6.15
N ASN A 189 0.23 42.80 -6.31
CA ASN A 189 1.41 41.94 -6.28
C ASN A 189 1.67 41.38 -4.87
N MET A 190 1.43 42.16 -3.82
CA MET A 190 1.50 41.70 -2.43
C MET A 190 0.48 40.58 -2.15
N THR A 191 -0.75 40.73 -2.64
CA THR A 191 -1.80 39.73 -2.50
C THR A 191 -1.42 38.46 -3.26
N ALA A 192 -0.98 38.58 -4.52
CA ALA A 192 -0.53 37.44 -5.32
C ALA A 192 0.63 36.67 -4.68
N LEU A 193 1.63 37.37 -4.11
CA LEU A 193 2.74 36.75 -3.39
C LEU A 193 2.25 36.01 -2.13
N THR A 194 1.34 36.62 -1.38
CA THR A 194 0.74 35.99 -0.19
C THR A 194 -0.02 34.71 -0.56
N ASP A 195 -0.81 34.74 -1.63
CA ASP A 195 -1.56 33.58 -2.13
C ASP A 195 -0.64 32.45 -2.60
N GLN A 196 0.46 32.77 -3.29
CA GLN A 196 1.43 31.75 -3.71
C GLN A 196 2.23 31.19 -2.54
N ASN A 197 2.54 31.98 -1.51
CA ASN A 197 3.15 31.47 -0.28
C ASN A 197 2.23 30.48 0.43
N ASN A 198 0.94 30.79 0.55
CA ASN A 198 -0.04 29.84 1.09
C ASN A 198 -0.14 28.57 0.24
N SER A 199 -0.08 28.70 -1.08
CA SER A 199 -0.09 27.58 -2.02
C SER A 199 1.16 26.70 -1.88
N LYS A 200 2.34 27.31 -1.66
CA LYS A 200 3.60 26.60 -1.41
C LYS A 200 3.54 25.83 -0.09
N MET A 201 3.10 26.47 1.00
CA MET A 201 2.93 25.81 2.30
C MET A 201 1.98 24.61 2.23
N THR A 202 0.89 24.72 1.46
CA THR A 202 -0.04 23.61 1.21
C THR A 202 0.65 22.47 0.45
N ALA A 203 1.46 22.78 -0.56
CA ALA A 203 2.23 21.78 -1.31
C ALA A 203 3.29 21.08 -0.43
N GLU A 204 3.98 21.83 0.43
CA GLU A 204 4.92 21.30 1.43
C GLU A 204 4.26 20.29 2.35
N SER A 205 3.09 20.63 2.91
CA SER A 205 2.29 19.72 3.72
C SER A 205 1.89 18.46 2.94
N ALA A 206 1.38 18.61 1.72
CA ALA A 206 0.95 17.49 0.88
C ALA A 206 2.11 16.52 0.55
N PHE A 207 3.31 17.05 0.31
CA PHE A 207 4.50 16.23 0.10
C PHE A 207 4.93 15.47 1.35
N LEU A 208 4.93 16.11 2.52
CA LEU A 208 5.29 15.45 3.78
C LEU A 208 4.31 14.32 4.10
N ILE A 209 3.01 14.53 3.83
CA ILE A 209 1.98 13.50 3.95
C ILE A 209 2.24 12.36 2.96
N ALA A 210 2.51 12.67 1.68
CA ALA A 210 2.80 11.65 0.67
C ALA A 210 4.06 10.85 1.00
N LYS A 211 5.11 11.50 1.53
CA LYS A 211 6.34 10.86 2.01
C LYS A 211 6.06 9.92 3.17
N SER A 212 5.43 10.42 4.24
CA SER A 212 5.09 9.62 5.43
C SER A 212 4.18 8.43 5.08
N SER A 213 3.21 8.64 4.19
CA SER A 213 2.35 7.57 3.69
C SER A 213 3.15 6.51 2.94
N LEU A 214 4.15 6.87 2.13
CA LEU A 214 5.00 5.88 1.49
C LEU A 214 5.86 5.11 2.51
N GLU A 215 6.45 5.82 3.48
CA GLU A 215 7.27 5.24 4.56
C GLU A 215 6.51 4.24 5.43
N GLU A 216 5.23 4.50 5.69
CA GLU A 216 4.34 3.59 6.42
C GLU A 216 4.29 2.20 5.78
N LEU A 217 4.18 2.12 4.44
CA LEU A 217 4.16 0.82 3.73
C LEU A 217 5.53 0.15 3.71
N LEU A 218 6.61 0.92 3.72
CA LEU A 218 7.98 0.41 3.73
C LEU A 218 8.39 -0.10 5.12
N GLY A 219 7.76 0.42 6.18
CA GLY A 219 8.12 0.20 7.57
C GLY A 219 9.49 0.80 7.96
N LYS A 220 10.04 1.69 7.12
CA LYS A 220 11.35 2.34 7.25
C LYS A 220 11.34 3.70 6.52
N PRO A 221 12.20 4.65 6.95
CA PRO A 221 12.32 5.95 6.27
C PRO A 221 12.87 5.80 4.84
N LEU A 222 12.47 6.71 3.94
CA LEU A 222 12.89 6.66 2.53
C LEU A 222 14.40 6.80 2.35
N GLU A 223 15.07 7.50 3.27
CA GLU A 223 16.51 7.75 3.25
C GLU A 223 17.33 6.46 3.37
N GLU A 224 16.80 5.42 4.06
CA GLU A 224 17.48 4.13 4.21
C GLU A 224 17.34 3.24 2.96
N VAL A 225 16.35 3.52 2.11
CA VAL A 225 16.03 2.69 0.93
C VAL A 225 16.59 3.30 -0.36
N LYS A 226 16.97 4.58 -0.38
CA LYS A 226 17.63 5.19 -1.53
C LYS A 226 19.04 4.67 -1.77
#